data_AF-A0A4Q3U2I3-F1
#
_entry.id   AF-A0A4Q3U2I3-F1
#
_cell.length_a   1.000
_cell.length_b   1.000
_cell.length_c   1.000
_cell.angle_alpha   90.00
_cell.angle_beta   90.00
_cell.angle_gamma   90.00
#
_symmetry.space_group_name_H-M   'P 1'
#
loop_
_entity.id
_entity.type
_entity.pdbx_description
1 polymer ?
#
loop_
_entity_poly.entity_id
_entity_poly.type
_entity_poly.pdbx_seq_one_letter_code
_entity_poly.pdbx_strand_id
1 'polypeptide(L)'
;MTATPPDSDAQLAALRRKREEFAQRVRENEALAARDPEAYKRKLKNLVLLGYAYIAGMALLAVGLLVALVLFAVYGRHFGSGVIKIGILLLIFVIAILRSLWVKIDPPEGFLLIKDCFPKLWAEVEAIADRLKAPRPDEIRLDEEFNASASQWPRFGMFGGYRQTLTLGLPLL
;
A
#
# COMPACT_ATOMS: atom_id res chain seq x y z
N MET A 1 -36.27 30.22 24.86
CA MET A 1 -36.43 30.49 23.41
C MET A 1 -35.04 30.55 22.78
N THR A 2 -34.47 29.39 22.45
CA THR A 2 -33.16 29.27 21.80
C THR A 2 -33.42 29.09 20.32
N ALA A 3 -33.12 30.12 19.52
CA ALA A 3 -33.22 30.07 18.07
C ALA A 3 -32.23 29.03 17.53
N THR A 4 -32.74 27.93 16.99
CA THR A 4 -31.96 26.96 16.21
C THR A 4 -31.35 27.71 15.02
N PRO A 5 -30.03 27.67 14.79
CA PRO A 5 -29.42 28.39 13.69
C PRO A 5 -29.94 27.83 12.35
N PRO A 6 -30.39 28.69 11.41
CA PRO A 6 -31.09 28.31 10.17
C PRO A 6 -30.24 27.48 9.18
N ASP A 7 -28.97 27.23 9.50
CA ASP A 7 -27.98 26.55 8.65
C ASP A 7 -27.88 25.04 8.91
N SER A 8 -28.30 24.56 10.10
CA SER A 8 -28.11 23.17 10.51
C SER A 8 -29.00 22.19 9.73
N ASP A 9 -30.25 22.55 9.47
CA ASP A 9 -31.20 21.71 8.73
C ASP A 9 -30.83 21.59 7.24
N ALA A 10 -30.31 22.67 6.65
CA ALA A 10 -29.82 22.68 5.28
C ALA A 10 -28.56 21.81 5.11
N GLN A 11 -27.63 21.87 6.06
CA GLN A 11 -26.43 21.03 6.07
C GLN A 11 -26.75 19.55 6.29
N LEU A 12 -27.72 19.24 7.17
CA LEU A 12 -28.21 17.87 7.38
C LEU A 12 -28.87 17.30 6.12
N ALA A 13 -29.63 18.11 5.39
CA ALA A 13 -30.22 17.70 4.12
C ALA A 13 -29.16 17.43 3.04
N ALA A 14 -28.13 18.28 2.95
CA ALA A 14 -27.02 18.09 2.01
C ALA A 14 -26.19 16.83 2.33
N LEU A 15 -25.93 16.55 3.60
CA LEU A 15 -25.25 15.34 4.05
C LEU A 15 -26.06 14.08 3.77
N ARG A 16 -27.39 14.11 3.98
CA ARG A 16 -28.29 13.00 3.63
C ARG A 16 -28.24 12.69 2.14
N ARG A 17 -28.33 13.72 1.27
CA ARG A 17 -28.20 13.55 -0.19
C ARG A 17 -26.86 12.93 -0.59
N LYS A 18 -25.74 13.44 -0.07
CA LYS A 18 -24.41 12.86 -0.34
C LYS A 18 -24.30 11.40 0.12
N ARG A 19 -24.89 11.05 1.27
CA ARG A 19 -24.91 9.68 1.79
C ARG A 19 -25.77 8.76 0.92
N GLU A 20 -26.91 9.23 0.44
CA GLU A 20 -27.79 8.48 -0.45
C GLU A 20 -27.15 8.23 -1.81
N GLU A 21 -26.51 9.25 -2.40
CA GLU A 21 -25.73 9.12 -3.64
C GLU A 21 -24.57 8.13 -3.48
N PHE A 22 -23.83 8.21 -2.37
CA PHE A 22 -22.76 7.27 -2.06
C PHE A 22 -23.31 5.85 -1.92
N ALA A 23 -24.38 5.66 -1.15
CA ALA A 23 -25.02 4.37 -0.97
C ALA A 23 -25.56 3.80 -2.29
N GLN A 24 -26.04 4.64 -3.19
CA GLN A 24 -26.47 4.23 -4.52
C GLN A 24 -25.29 3.77 -5.38
N ARG A 25 -24.18 4.53 -5.42
CA ARG A 25 -22.97 4.13 -6.15
C ARG A 25 -22.35 2.84 -5.61
N VAL A 26 -22.42 2.62 -4.30
CA VAL A 26 -21.99 1.36 -3.67
C VAL A 26 -22.88 0.22 -4.13
N ARG A 27 -24.21 0.35 -4.05
CA ARG A 27 -25.15 -0.68 -4.50
C ARG A 27 -25.03 -1.00 -5.99
N GLU A 28 -24.82 0.00 -6.83
CA GLU A 28 -24.61 -0.19 -8.27
C GLU A 28 -23.29 -0.93 -8.54
N ASN A 29 -22.20 -0.56 -7.88
CA ASN A 29 -20.93 -1.29 -7.99
C ASN A 29 -21.00 -2.71 -7.41
N GLU A 30 -21.71 -2.91 -6.30
CA GLU A 30 -21.94 -4.24 -5.71
C GLU A 30 -22.80 -5.12 -6.63
N ALA A 31 -23.84 -4.56 -7.27
CA ALA A 31 -24.65 -5.29 -8.23
C ALA A 31 -23.87 -5.65 -9.51
N LEU A 32 -22.97 -4.78 -9.96
CA LEU A 32 -22.05 -5.06 -11.06
C LEU A 32 -21.00 -6.12 -10.68
N ALA A 33 -20.48 -6.08 -9.46
CA ALA A 33 -19.55 -7.08 -8.92
C ALA A 33 -20.23 -8.45 -8.70
N ALA A 34 -21.50 -8.46 -8.29
CA ALA A 34 -22.29 -9.67 -8.06
C ALA A 34 -22.73 -10.36 -9.36
N ARG A 35 -22.84 -9.62 -10.48
CA ARG A 35 -23.23 -10.18 -11.79
C ARG A 35 -22.15 -11.04 -12.43
N ASP A 36 -20.87 -10.66 -12.30
CA ASP A 36 -19.75 -11.47 -12.82
C ASP A 36 -18.44 -11.20 -12.04
N PRO A 37 -18.26 -11.87 -10.89
CA PRO A 37 -17.08 -11.71 -10.04
C PRO A 37 -15.77 -12.02 -10.79
N GLU A 38 -15.82 -12.95 -11.75
CA GLU A 38 -14.66 -13.40 -12.49
C GLU A 38 -14.25 -12.40 -13.59
N ALA A 39 -15.22 -11.75 -14.25
CA ALA A 39 -14.91 -10.64 -15.17
C ALA A 39 -14.28 -9.44 -14.47
N TYR A 40 -14.76 -9.11 -13.26
CA TYR A 40 -14.17 -8.03 -12.46
C TYR A 40 -12.74 -8.37 -12.01
N LYS A 41 -12.51 -9.59 -11.50
CA LYS A 41 -11.16 -10.08 -11.17
C LYS A 41 -10.22 -10.09 -12.38
N ARG A 42 -10.68 -10.51 -13.56
CA ARG A 42 -9.88 -10.47 -14.80
C ARG A 42 -9.51 -9.04 -15.20
N LYS A 43 -10.44 -8.09 -15.12
CA LYS A 43 -10.19 -6.68 -15.40
C LYS A 43 -9.18 -6.08 -14.43
N LEU A 44 -9.34 -6.38 -13.13
CA LEU A 44 -8.41 -5.96 -12.09
C LEU A 44 -7.02 -6.57 -12.32
N LYS A 45 -6.95 -7.87 -12.62
CA LYS A 45 -5.69 -8.56 -12.95
C LYS A 45 -4.99 -7.93 -14.14
N ASN A 46 -5.73 -7.61 -15.21
CA ASN A 46 -5.17 -6.97 -16.40
C ASN A 46 -4.67 -5.56 -16.09
N LEU A 47 -5.38 -4.79 -15.27
CA LEU A 47 -4.96 -3.46 -14.86
C LEU A 47 -3.68 -3.50 -14.01
N VAL A 48 -3.63 -4.43 -13.05
CA VAL A 48 -2.44 -4.70 -12.22
C VAL A 48 -1.28 -5.14 -13.09
N LEU A 49 -1.51 -6.09 -14.00
CA LEU A 49 -0.50 -6.58 -14.94
C LEU A 49 0.02 -5.45 -15.84
N LEU A 50 -0.85 -4.57 -16.33
CA LEU A 50 -0.46 -3.42 -17.14
C LEU A 50 0.42 -2.44 -16.34
N GLY A 51 0.05 -2.17 -15.08
CA GLY A 51 0.86 -1.35 -14.18
C GLY A 51 2.25 -1.93 -13.95
N TYR A 52 2.34 -3.22 -13.62
CA TYR A 52 3.63 -3.91 -13.48
C TYR A 52 4.42 -3.98 -14.78
N ALA A 53 3.76 -4.24 -15.92
CA ALA A 53 4.40 -4.27 -17.23
C ALA A 53 4.97 -2.90 -17.62
N TYR A 54 4.28 -1.80 -17.30
CA TYR A 54 4.78 -0.45 -17.53
C TYR A 54 6.03 -0.15 -16.67
N ILE A 55 5.98 -0.49 -15.38
CA ILE A 55 7.12 -0.33 -14.47
C ILE A 55 8.32 -1.15 -14.95
N ALA A 56 8.10 -2.43 -15.25
CA ALA A 56 9.14 -3.33 -15.75
C ALA A 56 9.70 -2.86 -17.10
N GLY A 57 8.83 -2.41 -18.01
CA GLY A 57 9.20 -1.87 -19.31
C GLY A 57 10.06 -0.60 -19.20
N MET A 58 9.70 0.33 -18.31
CA MET A 58 10.50 1.53 -18.06
C MET A 58 11.86 1.19 -17.44
N ALA A 59 11.92 0.24 -16.50
CA ALA A 59 13.17 -0.23 -15.94
C ALA A 59 14.06 -0.89 -17.01
N LEU A 60 13.50 -1.77 -17.84
CA LEU A 60 14.21 -2.42 -18.95
C LEU A 60 14.70 -1.42 -19.99
N LEU A 61 13.89 -0.41 -20.34
CA LEU A 61 14.30 0.65 -21.26
C LEU A 61 15.46 1.46 -20.69
N ALA A 62 15.42 1.84 -19.41
CA ALA A 62 16.49 2.58 -18.77
C ALA A 62 17.81 1.79 -18.74
N VAL A 63 17.75 0.51 -18.37
CA VAL A 63 18.91 -0.39 -18.39
C VAL A 63 19.41 -0.62 -19.83
N GLY A 64 18.49 -0.82 -20.78
CA GLY A 64 18.81 -1.01 -22.19
C GLY A 64 19.53 0.20 -22.79
N LEU A 65 19.07 1.41 -22.48
CA LEU A 65 19.72 2.65 -22.89
C LEU A 65 21.13 2.77 -22.30
N LEU A 66 21.31 2.38 -21.04
CA LEU A 66 22.62 2.36 -20.39
C LEU A 66 23.57 1.38 -21.07
N VAL A 67 23.12 0.15 -21.34
CA VAL A 67 23.91 -0.87 -22.03
C VAL A 67 24.25 -0.43 -23.44
N ALA A 68 23.27 0.10 -24.19
CA ALA A 68 23.49 0.62 -25.54
C ALA A 68 24.53 1.75 -25.57
N LEU A 69 24.49 2.66 -24.60
CA LEU A 69 25.48 3.72 -24.46
C LEU A 69 26.88 3.18 -24.17
N VAL A 70 27.00 2.19 -23.26
CA VAL A 70 28.29 1.55 -22.95
C VAL A 70 28.84 0.81 -24.16
N LEU A 71 28.01 0.04 -24.87
CA LEU A 71 28.41 -0.65 -26.09
C LEU A 71 28.85 0.33 -27.17
N PHE A 72 28.11 1.43 -27.36
CA PHE A 72 28.47 2.49 -28.30
C PHE A 72 29.83 3.13 -27.95
N ALA A 73 30.09 3.40 -26.67
CA ALA A 73 31.37 3.95 -26.21
C ALA A 73 32.55 2.99 -26.44
N VAL A 74 32.36 1.69 -26.16
CA VAL A 74 33.39 0.66 -26.29
C VAL A 74 33.69 0.34 -27.76
N TYR A 75 32.66 0.09 -28.57
CA TYR A 75 32.82 -0.23 -30.00
C TYR A 75 33.27 0.98 -30.83
N GLY A 76 32.77 2.17 -30.51
CA GLY A 76 33.18 3.40 -31.18
C GLY A 76 34.60 3.88 -30.82
N ARG A 77 35.25 3.29 -29.79
CA ARG A 77 36.52 3.77 -29.20
C ARG A 77 36.50 5.27 -28.82
N HIS A 78 35.31 5.87 -28.73
CA HIS A 78 35.13 7.27 -28.40
C HIS A 78 35.05 7.45 -26.88
N PHE A 79 36.21 7.44 -26.21
CA PHE A 79 36.34 7.84 -24.80
C PHE A 79 36.48 9.36 -24.66
N GLY A 80 35.61 10.10 -25.35
CA GLY A 80 35.54 11.56 -25.21
C GLY A 80 34.89 11.95 -23.88
N SER A 81 35.31 13.09 -23.31
CA SER A 81 34.71 13.64 -22.08
C SER A 81 33.18 13.82 -22.17
N GLY A 82 32.63 14.00 -23.38
CA GLY A 82 31.19 14.04 -23.62
C GLY A 82 30.47 12.73 -23.34
N VAL A 83 31.04 11.59 -23.74
CA VAL A 83 30.43 10.26 -23.53
C VAL A 83 30.41 9.90 -22.05
N ILE A 84 31.48 10.26 -21.33
CA ILE A 84 31.57 10.07 -19.88
C ILE A 84 30.50 10.91 -19.16
N LYS A 85 30.32 12.19 -19.53
CA LYS A 85 29.29 13.06 -18.95
C LYS A 85 27.87 12.51 -19.18
N ILE A 86 27.58 12.05 -20.40
CA ILE A 86 26.29 11.43 -20.73
C ILE A 86 26.10 10.14 -19.93
N GLY A 87 27.14 9.31 -19.80
CA GLY A 87 27.11 8.08 -19.00
C GLY A 87 26.81 8.33 -17.53
N ILE A 88 27.44 9.33 -16.92
CA ILE A 88 27.17 9.73 -15.52
C ILE A 88 25.73 10.22 -15.37
N LEU A 89 25.25 11.08 -16.28
CA LEU A 89 23.86 11.57 -16.24
C LEU A 89 22.86 10.42 -16.32
N LEU A 90 23.11 9.46 -17.22
CA LEU A 90 22.27 8.29 -17.39
C LEU A 90 22.31 7.36 -16.18
N LEU A 91 23.49 7.19 -15.58
CA LEU A 91 23.66 6.40 -14.36
C LEU A 91 22.87 7.00 -13.20
N ILE A 92 22.95 8.31 -13.00
CA ILE A 92 22.14 9.02 -11.99
C ILE A 92 20.65 8.80 -12.26
N PHE A 93 20.22 8.88 -13.51
CA PHE A 93 18.83 8.65 -13.91
C PHE A 93 18.36 7.21 -13.61
N VAL A 94 19.18 6.21 -13.93
CA VAL A 94 18.91 4.80 -13.61
C VAL A 94 18.82 4.60 -12.09
N ILE A 95 19.75 5.17 -11.32
CA ILE A 95 19.73 5.11 -9.84
C ILE A 95 18.46 5.79 -9.30
N ALA A 96 18.07 6.93 -9.86
CA ALA A 96 16.86 7.64 -9.45
C ALA A 96 15.59 6.81 -9.73
N ILE A 97 15.50 6.14 -10.88
CA ILE A 97 14.39 5.23 -11.19
C ILE A 97 14.36 4.04 -10.23
N LEU A 98 15.51 3.39 -10.00
CA LEU A 98 15.63 2.28 -9.06
C LEU A 98 15.25 2.69 -7.64
N ARG A 99 15.67 3.89 -7.21
CA ARG A 99 15.32 4.45 -5.90
C ARG A 99 13.84 4.81 -5.79
N SER A 100 13.24 5.33 -6.86
CA SER A 100 11.79 5.61 -6.94
C SER A 100 10.97 4.32 -6.85
N LEU A 101 11.49 3.22 -7.41
CA LEU A 101 10.88 1.90 -7.28
C LEU A 101 11.06 1.28 -5.89
N TRP A 102 11.97 1.82 -5.09
CA TRP A 102 12.22 1.36 -3.73
C TRP A 102 11.14 1.92 -2.79
N VAL A 103 10.02 1.19 -2.71
CA VAL A 103 8.98 1.47 -1.72
C VAL A 103 9.53 1.13 -0.34
N LYS A 104 9.90 2.16 0.43
CA LYS A 104 10.23 2.02 1.83
C LYS A 104 8.91 2.01 2.60
N ILE A 105 8.55 0.86 3.13
CA ILE A 105 7.37 0.71 3.99
C ILE A 105 7.90 0.84 5.42
N ASP A 106 7.77 2.03 6.01
CA ASP A 106 8.23 2.29 7.38
C ASP A 106 7.37 1.48 8.37
N PRO A 107 7.98 0.77 9.34
CA PRO A 107 7.24 -0.09 10.26
C PRO A 107 6.18 0.69 11.04
N PRO A 108 5.07 0.05 11.44
CA PRO A 108 3.99 0.72 12.14
C PRO A 108 4.52 1.23 13.48
N GLU A 109 4.41 2.53 13.72
CA GLU A 109 4.77 3.14 15.00
C GLU A 109 3.86 2.57 16.10
N GLY A 110 4.41 2.36 17.30
CA GLY A 110 3.66 1.80 18.43
C GLY A 110 4.54 1.06 19.44
N PHE A 111 4.05 0.95 20.67
CA PHE A 111 4.74 0.27 21.76
C PHE A 111 4.60 -1.24 21.62
N LEU A 112 5.72 -1.96 21.54
CA LEU A 112 5.74 -3.40 21.37
C LEU A 112 5.28 -4.11 22.66
N LEU A 113 4.20 -4.88 22.58
CA LEU A 113 3.78 -5.75 23.67
C LEU A 113 4.49 -7.11 23.59
N ILE A 114 5.50 -7.29 24.43
CA ILE A 114 6.23 -8.56 24.55
C ILE A 114 5.30 -9.61 25.19
N LYS A 115 5.20 -10.79 24.57
CA LYS A 115 4.33 -11.89 24.99
C LYS A 115 4.52 -12.30 26.46
N ASP A 116 5.75 -12.27 26.94
CA ASP A 116 6.10 -12.65 28.31
C ASP A 116 5.60 -11.66 29.37
N CYS A 117 5.40 -10.39 29.00
CA CYS A 117 4.92 -9.36 29.92
C CYS A 117 3.38 -9.36 30.04
N PHE A 118 2.66 -9.80 29.01
CA PHE A 118 1.19 -9.71 28.95
C PHE A 118 0.52 -11.01 28.45
N PRO A 119 0.70 -12.15 29.13
CA PRO A 119 0.23 -13.45 28.65
C PRO A 119 -1.30 -13.56 28.56
N LYS A 120 -2.04 -12.89 29.45
CA LYS A 120 -3.51 -12.90 29.44
C LYS A 120 -4.10 -12.22 28.21
N LEU A 121 -3.53 -11.08 27.82
CA LEU A 121 -3.98 -10.32 26.64
C LEU A 121 -3.74 -11.12 25.35
N TRP A 122 -2.57 -11.74 25.25
CA TRP A 122 -2.24 -12.61 24.11
C TRP A 122 -3.18 -13.81 24.00
N ALA A 123 -3.56 -14.44 25.13
CA ALA A 123 -4.49 -15.56 25.13
C ALA A 123 -5.89 -15.18 24.64
N GLU A 124 -6.40 -14.02 25.03
CA GLU A 124 -7.71 -13.52 24.57
C GLU A 124 -7.68 -13.19 23.06
N VAL A 125 -6.61 -12.55 22.59
CA VAL A 125 -6.43 -12.23 21.17
C VAL A 125 -6.32 -13.51 20.33
N GLU A 126 -5.55 -14.51 20.79
CA GLU A 126 -5.44 -15.82 20.13
C GLU A 126 -6.81 -16.55 20.11
N ALA A 127 -7.57 -16.50 21.20
CA ALA A 127 -8.90 -17.11 21.27
C ALA A 127 -9.90 -16.45 20.30
N ILE A 128 -9.84 -15.13 20.14
CA ILE A 128 -10.64 -14.39 19.15
C ILE A 128 -10.20 -14.75 17.72
N ALA A 129 -8.90 -14.81 17.46
CA ALA A 129 -8.35 -15.16 16.15
C ALA A 129 -8.79 -16.58 15.73
N ASP A 130 -8.74 -17.55 16.66
CA ASP A 130 -9.17 -18.92 16.43
C ASP A 130 -10.67 -19.01 16.11
N ARG A 131 -11.52 -18.23 16.82
CA ARG A 131 -12.97 -18.15 16.53
C ARG A 131 -13.27 -17.56 15.15
N LEU A 132 -12.49 -16.57 14.72
CA LEU A 132 -12.63 -15.90 13.43
C LEU A 132 -11.92 -16.63 12.29
N LYS A 133 -11.19 -17.71 12.57
CA LYS A 133 -10.27 -18.39 11.62
C LYS A 133 -9.30 -17.41 10.95
N ALA A 134 -8.91 -16.37 11.68
CA ALA A 134 -7.96 -15.38 11.22
C ALA A 134 -6.53 -15.88 11.49
N PRO A 135 -5.55 -15.50 10.65
CA PRO A 135 -4.15 -15.82 10.91
C PRO A 135 -3.69 -15.15 12.21
N ARG A 136 -2.84 -15.84 12.97
CA ARG A 136 -2.41 -15.43 14.31
C ARG A 136 -1.46 -14.22 14.19
N PRO A 137 -1.66 -13.17 15.01
CA PRO A 137 -0.76 -12.03 15.00
C PRO A 137 0.62 -12.45 15.53
N ASP A 138 1.67 -12.14 14.76
CA ASP A 138 3.07 -12.33 15.17
C ASP A 138 3.50 -11.28 16.18
N GLU A 139 2.84 -10.12 16.17
CA GLU A 139 3.22 -8.95 16.94
C GLU A 139 1.99 -8.14 17.34
N ILE A 140 1.91 -7.73 18.61
CA ILE A 140 0.86 -6.83 19.11
C ILE A 140 1.53 -5.50 19.47
N ARG A 141 1.01 -4.40 18.93
CA ARG A 141 1.48 -3.04 19.20
C ARG A 141 0.37 -2.22 19.84
N LEU A 142 0.75 -1.36 20.79
CA LEU A 142 -0.13 -0.37 21.38
C LEU A 142 0.07 0.99 20.71
N ASP A 143 -1.04 1.63 20.36
CA ASP A 143 -1.08 2.99 19.84
C ASP A 143 -2.03 3.85 20.71
N GLU A 144 -1.89 5.17 20.70
CA GLU A 144 -2.72 6.09 21.49
C GLU A 144 -4.08 6.38 20.82
N GLU A 145 -4.25 6.01 19.56
CA GLU A 145 -5.48 6.20 18.79
C GLU A 145 -6.60 5.23 19.20
N PHE A 146 -7.87 5.66 19.15
CA PHE A 146 -9.05 4.80 19.35
C PHE A 146 -9.27 3.89 18.10
N ASN A 147 -8.38 2.93 17.88
CA ASN A 147 -8.38 2.10 16.67
C ASN A 147 -7.87 0.68 16.92
N ALA A 148 -8.44 -0.31 16.22
CA ALA A 148 -7.94 -1.69 16.21
C ALA A 148 -7.74 -2.11 14.75
N SER A 149 -6.48 -2.26 14.34
CA SER A 149 -6.14 -2.59 12.96
C SER A 149 -5.21 -3.80 12.88
N ALA A 150 -5.52 -4.71 11.96
CA ALA A 150 -4.65 -5.82 11.61
C ALA A 150 -3.96 -5.49 10.29
N SER A 151 -2.63 -5.34 10.33
CA SER A 151 -1.81 -4.99 9.16
C SER A 151 -0.81 -6.10 8.87
N GLN A 152 -0.56 -6.36 7.59
CA GLN A 152 0.43 -7.35 7.15
C GLN A 152 1.63 -6.63 6.54
N TRP A 153 2.80 -6.90 7.11
CA TRP A 153 4.05 -6.23 6.75
C TRP A 153 4.93 -7.16 5.94
N PRO A 154 5.19 -6.86 4.65
CA PRO A 154 6.10 -7.65 3.85
C PRO A 154 7.55 -7.36 4.24
N ARG A 155 8.23 -8.34 4.84
CA ARG A 155 9.62 -8.25 5.32
C ARG A 155 10.64 -8.10 4.18
N PHE A 156 10.34 -8.58 2.97
CA PHE A 156 11.22 -8.48 1.79
C PHE A 156 10.54 -7.80 0.59
N GLY A 157 9.79 -6.72 0.81
CA GLY A 157 9.10 -6.01 -0.28
C GLY A 157 8.17 -6.94 -1.08
N MET A 158 8.17 -6.84 -2.42
CA MET A 158 7.33 -7.68 -3.29
C MET A 158 7.64 -9.20 -3.26
N PHE A 159 8.72 -9.63 -2.59
CA PHE A 159 9.19 -11.03 -2.58
C PHE A 159 8.79 -11.84 -1.33
N GLY A 160 7.87 -11.33 -0.51
CA GLY A 160 7.22 -12.11 0.54
C GLY A 160 7.88 -12.04 1.93
N GLY A 161 7.34 -12.82 2.87
CA GLY A 161 7.66 -12.76 4.29
C GLY A 161 6.72 -11.82 5.04
N TYR A 162 5.42 -12.13 5.05
CA TYR A 162 4.42 -11.32 5.75
C TYR A 162 4.53 -11.55 7.27
N ARG A 163 4.64 -10.49 8.05
CA ARG A 163 4.39 -10.51 9.49
C ARG A 163 3.07 -9.83 9.78
N GLN A 164 2.25 -10.45 10.61
CA GLN A 164 0.95 -9.92 10.97
C GLN A 164 1.07 -9.12 12.26
N THR A 165 0.89 -7.81 12.16
CA THR A 165 0.91 -6.90 13.30
C THR A 165 -0.50 -6.46 13.63
N LEU A 166 -0.92 -6.70 14.87
CA LEU A 166 -2.17 -6.18 15.42
C LEU A 166 -1.86 -4.92 16.22
N THR A 167 -2.33 -3.78 15.75
CA THR A 167 -2.26 -2.52 16.50
C THR A 167 -3.55 -2.33 17.27
N LEU A 168 -3.44 -2.18 18.59
CA LEU A 168 -4.54 -1.94 19.52
C LEU A 168 -4.39 -0.55 20.13
N GLY A 169 -5.45 0.23 20.04
CA GLY A 169 -5.57 1.50 20.74
C GLY A 169 -5.64 1.32 22.25
N LEU A 170 -4.85 2.09 23.00
CA LEU A 170 -4.96 2.21 24.46
C LEU A 170 -6.40 2.47 24.94
N PRO A 171 -7.20 3.31 24.27
CA PRO A 171 -8.59 3.55 24.67
C PRO A 171 -9.52 2.33 24.56
N LEU A 172 -9.07 1.23 23.95
CA LEU A 172 -9.83 -0.01 23.76
C LEU A 172 -9.52 -1.08 24.83
N LEU A 173 -8.54 -0.82 25.70
CA LEU A 173 -8.19 -1.67 26.85
C LEU A 173 -8.86 -1.17 28.13
#